data_AF-A0A970WXB7-F1
#
_entry.id   AF-A0A970WXB7-F1
#
_cell.length_a   1.000
_cell.length_b   1.000
_cell.length_c   1.000
_cell.angle_alpha   90.00
_cell.angle_beta   90.00
_cell.angle_gamma   90.00
#
_symmetry.space_group_name_H-M   'P 1'
#
loop_
_entity.id
_entity.type
_entity.pdbx_description
1 polymer ?
#
loop_
_entity_poly.entity_id
_entity_poly.type
_entity_poly.pdbx_seq_one_letter_code
_entity_poly.pdbx_strand_id
1 'polypeptide(L)'
;MKFPKEKVRIIQIVNSHKKNQDYRAIIMMKEDIMKQIEELQDTEVVDDLMMSMFYLNRYDELIILGEELNKKEYESWRELYYLLLACLGNSDIFYGMSIIKRSKILSDAKIKEFYRDDGSNYLNIGFTNELKTIEKLVLILVNFIEGIIVITQNKFVVDKEFLAIRILEMLDTLYELGSPEEIIEELTDKIKMMFFREV
;
A
#
# COMPACT_ATOMS: atom_id res chain seq x y z
N MET A 1 -2.29 35.23 -10.72
CA MET A 1 -2.50 33.86 -10.19
C MET A 1 -3.01 33.96 -8.76
N LYS A 2 -4.24 33.51 -8.46
CA LYS A 2 -4.70 33.35 -7.07
C LYS A 2 -4.14 32.02 -6.57
N PHE A 3 -3.22 32.05 -5.62
CA PHE A 3 -2.81 30.85 -4.90
C PHE A 3 -4.05 30.23 -4.24
N PRO A 4 -4.33 28.93 -4.41
CA PRO A 4 -5.44 28.28 -3.72
C PRO A 4 -5.10 28.24 -2.22
N LYS A 5 -5.64 29.23 -1.48
CA LYS A 5 -5.42 29.38 -0.03
C LYS A 5 -5.80 28.11 0.74
N GLU A 6 -6.79 27.38 0.21
CA GLU A 6 -7.34 26.18 0.82
C GLU A 6 -6.37 25.00 0.72
N LYS A 7 -5.83 24.70 -0.47
CA LYS A 7 -4.75 23.72 -0.67
C LYS A 7 -3.60 23.94 0.31
N VAL A 8 -3.07 25.16 0.38
CA VAL A 8 -1.93 25.50 1.26
C VAL A 8 -2.29 25.29 2.73
N ARG A 9 -3.50 25.68 3.14
CA ARG A 9 -4.00 25.48 4.51
C ARG A 9 -4.05 24.00 4.87
N ILE A 10 -4.65 23.17 4.01
CA ILE A 10 -4.76 21.72 4.25
C ILE A 10 -3.37 21.09 4.39
N ILE A 11 -2.45 21.38 3.46
CA ILE A 11 -1.07 20.86 3.50
C ILE A 11 -0.39 21.23 4.83
N GLN A 12 -0.49 22.48 5.27
CA GLN A 12 0.14 22.93 6.51
C GLN A 12 -0.41 22.21 7.75
N ILE A 13 -1.73 22.02 7.82
CA ILE A 13 -2.38 21.36 8.94
C ILE A 13 -2.00 19.87 8.97
N VAL A 14 -2.09 19.18 7.82
CA VAL A 14 -1.73 17.76 7.72
C VAL A 14 -0.27 17.53 8.07
N ASN A 15 0.65 18.35 7.54
CA ASN A 15 2.07 18.26 7.88
C ASN A 15 2.33 18.48 9.37
N SER A 16 1.60 19.41 10.00
CA SER A 16 1.70 19.65 11.45
C SER A 16 1.24 18.43 12.25
N HIS A 17 0.10 17.83 11.90
CA HIS A 17 -0.38 16.62 12.58
C HIS A 17 0.54 15.42 12.34
N LYS A 18 1.05 15.23 11.13
CA LYS A 18 2.00 14.16 10.78
C LYS A 18 3.28 14.27 11.59
N LYS A 19 3.84 15.48 11.71
CA LYS A 19 5.03 15.73 12.54
C LYS A 19 4.81 15.36 14.01
N ASN A 20 3.59 15.54 14.51
CA ASN A 20 3.22 15.19 15.88
C ASN A 20 2.68 13.74 16.01
N GLN A 21 2.70 12.96 14.92
CA GLN A 21 2.11 11.61 14.84
C GLN A 21 0.62 11.56 15.26
N ASP A 22 -0.10 12.67 15.07
CA ASP A 22 -1.54 12.77 15.37
C ASP A 22 -2.36 12.26 14.17
N TYR A 23 -2.28 10.95 13.93
CA TYR A 23 -2.96 10.29 12.82
C TYR A 23 -4.49 10.43 12.92
N ARG A 24 -5.05 10.52 14.14
CA ARG A 24 -6.48 10.73 14.33
C ARG A 24 -6.93 12.06 13.77
N ALA A 25 -6.18 13.13 14.03
CA ALA A 25 -6.50 14.45 13.50
C ALA A 25 -6.42 14.50 11.96
N ILE A 26 -5.46 13.80 11.35
CA ILE A 26 -5.38 13.69 9.88
C ILE A 26 -6.64 13.01 9.32
N ILE A 27 -7.10 11.92 9.93
CA ILE A 27 -8.32 11.21 9.49
C ILE A 27 -9.56 12.10 9.63
N MET A 28 -9.65 12.90 10.69
CA MET A 28 -10.76 13.85 10.86
C MET A 28 -10.84 14.89 9.73
N MET A 29 -9.75 15.10 8.98
CA MET A 29 -9.72 15.96 7.80
C MET A 29 -10.13 15.27 6.50
N LYS A 30 -10.49 13.97 6.52
CA LYS A 30 -10.84 13.19 5.30
C LYS A 30 -11.78 13.96 4.37
N GLU A 31 -12.89 14.49 4.89
CA GLU A 31 -13.87 15.18 4.05
C GLU A 31 -13.30 16.43 3.35
N ASP A 32 -12.50 17.22 4.06
CA ASP A 32 -11.91 18.44 3.53
C ASP A 32 -10.82 18.13 2.49
N ILE A 33 -10.02 17.08 2.74
CA ILE A 33 -9.05 16.55 1.77
C ILE A 33 -9.78 16.08 0.50
N MET A 34 -10.85 15.28 0.65
CA MET A 34 -11.58 14.72 -0.48
C MET A 34 -12.33 15.77 -1.32
N LYS A 35 -12.74 16.89 -0.70
CA LYS A 35 -13.32 18.04 -1.42
C LYS A 35 -12.30 18.78 -2.29
N GLN A 36 -11.01 18.72 -1.95
CA GLN A 36 -9.92 19.43 -2.62
C GLN A 36 -8.97 18.49 -3.38
N ILE A 37 -9.39 17.25 -3.61
CA ILE A 37 -8.54 16.17 -4.14
C ILE A 37 -7.82 16.55 -5.45
N GLU A 38 -8.51 17.21 -6.39
CA GLU A 38 -7.94 17.63 -7.68
C GLU A 38 -6.77 18.60 -7.49
N GLU A 39 -6.87 19.50 -6.51
CA GLU A 39 -5.80 20.43 -6.19
C GLU A 39 -4.68 19.78 -5.38
N LEU A 40 -4.93 18.65 -4.74
CA LEU A 40 -4.01 17.95 -3.84
C LEU A 40 -3.28 16.77 -4.48
N GLN A 41 -3.59 16.40 -5.73
CA GLN A 41 -3.04 15.20 -6.40
C GLN A 41 -1.51 15.20 -6.49
N ASP A 42 -0.88 16.37 -6.55
CA ASP A 42 0.57 16.58 -6.62
C ASP A 42 1.24 16.67 -5.23
N THR A 43 0.53 16.32 -4.16
CA THR A 43 1.00 16.46 -2.77
C THR A 43 0.96 15.14 -2.02
N GLU A 44 1.69 15.04 -0.91
CA GLU A 44 1.67 13.86 -0.03
C GLU A 44 0.41 13.78 0.86
N VAL A 45 -0.51 14.75 0.81
CA VAL A 45 -1.64 14.84 1.76
C VAL A 45 -2.56 13.63 1.71
N VAL A 46 -2.85 13.13 0.51
CA VAL A 46 -3.72 11.95 0.34
C VAL A 46 -2.99 10.70 0.81
N ASP A 47 -1.71 10.57 0.46
CA ASP A 47 -0.88 9.45 0.91
C ASP A 47 -0.73 9.44 2.44
N ASP A 48 -0.66 10.62 3.07
CA ASP A 48 -0.60 10.78 4.52
C ASP A 48 -1.91 10.42 5.22
N LEU A 49 -3.06 10.71 4.58
CA LEU A 49 -4.36 10.25 5.03
C LEU A 49 -4.44 8.72 5.00
N MET A 50 -4.03 8.11 3.89
CA MET A 50 -4.01 6.65 3.72
C MET A 50 -3.11 5.98 4.76
N MET A 51 -1.87 6.48 4.93
CA MET A 51 -0.95 6.03 5.96
C MET A 51 -1.54 6.14 7.37
N SER A 52 -2.20 7.26 7.68
CA SER A 52 -2.81 7.50 8.98
C SER A 52 -3.93 6.51 9.29
N MET A 53 -4.75 6.19 8.29
CA MET A 53 -5.81 5.17 8.41
C MET A 53 -5.21 3.78 8.64
N PHE A 54 -4.14 3.45 7.94
CA PHE A 54 -3.43 2.18 8.12
C PHE A 54 -2.85 2.06 9.54
N TYR A 55 -2.15 3.09 10.02
CA TYR A 55 -1.54 3.08 11.36
C TYR A 55 -2.54 3.01 12.51
N LEU A 56 -3.79 3.38 12.27
CA LEU A 56 -4.87 3.22 13.24
C LEU A 56 -5.73 1.97 12.98
N ASN A 57 -5.22 1.03 12.18
CA ASN A 57 -5.85 -0.25 11.83
C ASN A 57 -7.25 -0.10 11.22
N ARG A 58 -7.53 1.01 10.54
CA ARG A 58 -8.82 1.27 9.88
C ARG A 58 -8.85 0.69 8.47
N TYR A 59 -8.55 -0.60 8.33
CA TYR A 59 -8.34 -1.25 7.02
C TYR A 59 -9.59 -1.22 6.14
N ASP A 60 -10.78 -1.52 6.69
CA ASP A 60 -12.04 -1.45 5.94
C ASP A 60 -12.32 -0.04 5.42
N GLU A 61 -12.17 0.98 6.29
CA GLU A 61 -12.39 2.36 5.91
C GLU A 61 -11.36 2.86 4.87
N LEU A 62 -10.12 2.37 4.95
CA LEU A 62 -9.04 2.68 4.01
C LEU A 62 -9.36 2.08 2.63
N ILE A 63 -9.83 0.84 2.59
CA ILE A 63 -10.28 0.18 1.34
C ILE A 63 -11.43 0.98 0.71
N ILE A 64 -12.41 1.42 1.51
CA ILE A 64 -13.51 2.28 1.03
C ILE A 64 -12.98 3.60 0.47
N LEU A 65 -12.03 4.24 1.16
CA LEU A 65 -11.38 5.46 0.68
C LEU A 65 -10.66 5.22 -0.66
N GLY A 66 -9.97 4.10 -0.85
CA GLY A 66 -9.36 3.74 -2.12
C GLY A 66 -10.36 3.69 -3.28
N GLU A 67 -11.55 3.13 -3.07
CA GLU A 67 -12.59 3.14 -4.11
C GLU A 67 -13.16 4.55 -4.38
N GLU A 68 -13.24 5.40 -3.36
CA GLU A 68 -13.60 6.81 -3.54
C GLU A 68 -12.52 7.56 -4.35
N LEU A 69 -11.24 7.30 -4.10
CA LEU A 69 -10.09 7.88 -4.81
C LEU A 69 -10.01 7.42 -6.27
N ASN A 70 -10.20 6.11 -6.51
CA ASN A 70 -10.25 5.54 -7.85
C ASN A 70 -11.35 6.18 -8.72
N LYS A 71 -12.54 6.42 -8.14
CA LYS A 71 -13.64 7.16 -8.83
C LYS A 71 -13.26 8.60 -9.20
N LYS A 72 -12.30 9.18 -8.49
CA LYS A 72 -11.73 10.52 -8.73
C LYS A 72 -10.45 10.47 -9.56
N GLU A 73 -10.13 9.32 -10.12
CA GLU A 73 -8.93 9.04 -10.92
C GLU A 73 -7.61 9.37 -10.22
N TYR A 74 -7.60 9.37 -8.88
CA TYR A 74 -6.37 9.44 -8.11
C TYR A 74 -5.76 8.05 -8.04
N GLU A 75 -4.48 7.94 -8.39
CA GLU A 75 -3.69 6.73 -8.16
C GLU A 75 -2.24 7.10 -7.83
N SER A 76 -1.69 6.51 -6.77
CA SER A 76 -0.27 6.70 -6.38
C SER A 76 0.36 5.39 -5.91
N TRP A 77 1.69 5.29 -5.99
CA TRP A 77 2.40 4.12 -5.46
C TRP A 77 2.20 3.94 -3.94
N ARG A 78 2.12 5.04 -3.17
CA ARG A 78 1.88 4.97 -1.73
C ARG A 78 0.44 4.55 -1.43
N GLU A 79 -0.51 5.04 -2.21
CA GLU A 79 -1.91 4.62 -2.11
C GLU A 79 -2.05 3.12 -2.39
N LEU A 80 -1.49 2.63 -3.50
CA LEU A 80 -1.46 1.19 -3.81
C LEU A 80 -0.81 0.39 -2.68
N TYR A 81 0.32 0.85 -2.14
CA TYR A 81 1.02 0.18 -1.05
C TYR A 81 0.11 0.00 0.18
N TYR A 82 -0.51 1.07 0.67
CA TYR A 82 -1.39 0.99 1.84
C TYR A 82 -2.69 0.25 1.57
N LEU A 83 -3.23 0.30 0.33
CA LEU A 83 -4.40 -0.50 -0.05
C LEU A 83 -4.12 -1.99 -0.02
N LEU A 84 -2.99 -2.42 -0.60
CA LEU A 84 -2.61 -3.83 -0.62
C LEU A 84 -2.33 -4.32 0.81
N LEU A 85 -1.63 -3.54 1.64
CA LEU A 85 -1.46 -3.85 3.05
C LEU A 85 -2.79 -3.95 3.80
N ALA A 86 -3.73 -3.03 3.59
CA ALA A 86 -5.05 -3.09 4.22
C ALA A 86 -5.82 -4.37 3.81
N CYS A 87 -5.72 -4.79 2.56
CA CYS A 87 -6.29 -6.06 2.09
C CYS A 87 -5.67 -7.26 2.81
N LEU A 88 -4.35 -7.27 2.99
CA LEU A 88 -3.66 -8.32 3.77
C LEU A 88 -4.12 -8.31 5.23
N GLY A 89 -4.20 -7.14 5.86
CA GLY A 89 -4.65 -6.98 7.25
C GLY A 89 -6.09 -7.44 7.50
N ASN A 90 -6.93 -7.39 6.47
CA ASN A 90 -8.30 -7.89 6.47
C ASN A 90 -8.45 -9.32 5.93
N SER A 91 -7.35 -9.96 5.49
CA SER A 91 -7.38 -11.24 4.78
C SER A 91 -8.20 -11.24 3.48
N ASP A 92 -8.47 -10.07 2.89
CA ASP A 92 -9.24 -9.93 1.66
C ASP A 92 -8.34 -9.96 0.41
N ILE A 93 -7.74 -11.12 0.16
CA ILE A 93 -6.79 -11.32 -0.94
C ILE A 93 -7.47 -11.17 -2.31
N PHE A 94 -8.73 -11.59 -2.43
CA PHE A 94 -9.47 -11.48 -3.68
C PHE A 94 -9.70 -10.01 -4.05
N TYR A 95 -9.99 -9.17 -3.06
CA TYR A 95 -10.09 -7.74 -3.30
C TYR A 95 -8.75 -7.09 -3.61
N GLY A 96 -7.68 -7.49 -2.91
CA GLY A 96 -6.30 -7.11 -3.26
C GLY A 96 -5.98 -7.40 -4.72
N MET A 97 -6.31 -8.60 -5.20
CA MET A 97 -6.15 -8.96 -6.62
C MET A 97 -7.00 -8.10 -7.56
N SER A 98 -8.20 -7.69 -7.13
CA SER A 98 -9.06 -6.78 -7.91
C SER A 98 -8.46 -5.38 -8.02
N ILE A 99 -7.79 -4.87 -6.98
CA ILE A 99 -7.02 -3.62 -7.02
C ILE A 99 -5.88 -3.75 -8.04
N ILE A 100 -5.07 -4.81 -7.93
CA ILE A 100 -3.92 -5.06 -8.82
C ILE A 100 -4.35 -5.05 -10.29
N LYS A 101 -5.43 -5.78 -10.63
CA LYS A 101 -5.93 -5.88 -12.01
C LYS A 101 -6.49 -4.56 -12.57
N ARG A 102 -6.98 -3.67 -11.71
CA ARG A 102 -7.58 -2.39 -12.12
C ARG A 102 -6.59 -1.23 -12.13
N SER A 103 -5.43 -1.39 -11.50
CA SER A 103 -4.41 -0.34 -11.39
C SER A 103 -3.89 0.12 -12.75
N LYS A 104 -3.84 1.45 -12.96
CA LYS A 104 -3.28 2.05 -14.18
C LYS A 104 -1.75 2.00 -14.13
N ILE A 105 -1.16 2.29 -12.96
CA ILE A 105 0.28 2.20 -12.69
C ILE A 105 0.82 0.80 -12.99
N LEU A 106 0.20 -0.25 -12.43
CA LEU A 106 0.66 -1.63 -12.62
C LEU A 106 0.38 -2.15 -14.04
N SER A 107 -0.56 -1.53 -14.75
CA SER A 107 -0.87 -1.90 -16.13
C SER A 107 0.19 -1.45 -17.15
N ASP A 108 1.09 -0.54 -16.77
CA ASP A 108 2.19 -0.06 -17.63
C ASP A 108 3.12 -1.23 -18.03
N ALA A 109 3.46 -1.29 -19.32
CA ALA A 109 4.30 -2.34 -19.88
C ALA A 109 5.69 -2.41 -19.21
N LYS A 110 6.27 -1.27 -18.81
CA LYS A 110 7.56 -1.21 -18.12
C LYS A 110 7.50 -1.84 -16.74
N ILE A 111 6.38 -1.65 -16.05
CA ILE A 111 6.17 -2.18 -14.70
C ILE A 111 5.88 -3.69 -14.76
N LYS A 112 5.14 -4.13 -15.79
CA LYS A 112 4.84 -5.55 -16.04
C LYS A 112 6.05 -6.46 -16.18
N GLU A 113 7.22 -5.94 -16.51
CA GLU A 113 8.43 -6.75 -16.61
C GLU A 113 8.94 -7.25 -15.25
N PHE A 114 8.57 -6.58 -14.15
CA PHE A 114 9.09 -6.89 -12.81
C PHE A 114 8.27 -7.92 -12.01
N TYR A 115 7.11 -8.37 -12.51
CA TYR A 115 6.22 -9.27 -11.76
C TYR A 115 5.63 -10.43 -12.58
N ARG A 116 6.26 -10.83 -13.70
CA ARG A 116 5.80 -11.97 -14.53
C ARG A 116 6.14 -13.34 -13.93
N ASP A 117 5.28 -14.32 -14.18
CA ASP A 117 5.19 -15.69 -13.58
C ASP A 117 6.46 -16.58 -13.42
N ASP A 118 7.69 -16.16 -13.76
CA ASP A 118 8.85 -17.07 -13.79
C ASP A 118 9.66 -17.20 -12.48
N GLY A 119 9.19 -16.60 -11.38
CA GLY A 119 9.80 -16.75 -10.05
C GLY A 119 11.08 -15.93 -9.82
N SER A 120 11.58 -15.25 -10.85
CA SER A 120 12.75 -14.35 -10.75
C SER A 120 12.42 -12.99 -10.12
N ASN A 121 11.16 -12.75 -9.76
CA ASN A 121 10.62 -11.41 -9.53
C ASN A 121 11.15 -10.72 -8.28
N TYR A 122 11.23 -11.42 -7.14
CA TYR A 122 11.75 -10.80 -5.92
C TYR A 122 13.22 -10.39 -6.04
N LEU A 123 14.02 -11.23 -6.68
CA LEU A 123 15.43 -10.93 -6.97
C LEU A 123 15.54 -9.74 -7.94
N ASN A 124 14.77 -9.75 -9.03
CA ASN A 124 14.76 -8.65 -10.00
C ASN A 124 14.30 -7.31 -9.39
N ILE A 125 13.29 -7.35 -8.51
CA ILE A 125 12.79 -6.16 -7.81
C ILE A 125 13.83 -5.66 -6.78
N GLY A 126 14.45 -6.56 -6.02
CA GLY A 126 15.40 -6.20 -4.96
C GLY A 126 16.61 -5.42 -5.49
N PHE A 127 17.23 -5.90 -6.58
CA PHE A 127 18.50 -5.39 -7.07
C PHE A 127 18.42 -4.32 -8.16
N THR A 128 17.26 -4.08 -8.78
CA THR A 128 17.16 -3.02 -9.80
C THR A 128 17.33 -1.63 -9.18
N ASN A 129 18.04 -0.75 -9.88
CA ASN A 129 18.15 0.68 -9.54
C ASN A 129 17.09 1.52 -10.27
N GLU A 130 16.26 0.91 -11.11
CA GLU A 130 15.23 1.59 -11.89
C GLU A 130 13.99 1.91 -11.05
N LEU A 131 13.81 1.19 -9.96
CA LEU A 131 12.68 1.32 -9.05
C LEU A 131 13.07 2.01 -7.75
N LYS A 132 12.22 2.94 -7.31
CA LYS A 132 12.28 3.50 -5.95
C LYS A 132 11.79 2.47 -4.93
N THR A 133 12.18 2.66 -3.68
CA THR A 133 11.82 1.75 -2.56
C THR A 133 10.31 1.49 -2.48
N ILE A 134 9.46 2.52 -2.59
CA ILE A 134 8.00 2.33 -2.56
C ILE A 134 7.46 1.49 -3.72
N GLU A 135 8.05 1.62 -4.90
CA GLU A 135 7.66 0.87 -6.11
C GLU A 135 8.04 -0.60 -5.93
N LYS A 136 9.25 -0.86 -5.41
CA LYS A 136 9.70 -2.21 -5.04
C LYS A 136 8.77 -2.85 -4.01
N LEU A 137 8.41 -2.12 -2.95
CA LEU A 137 7.50 -2.59 -1.91
C LEU A 137 6.14 -2.99 -2.48
N VAL A 138 5.54 -2.16 -3.34
CA VAL A 138 4.28 -2.47 -4.02
C VAL A 138 4.43 -3.73 -4.86
N LEU A 139 5.47 -3.83 -5.69
CA LEU A 139 5.67 -4.98 -6.57
C LEU A 139 5.95 -6.28 -5.82
N ILE A 140 6.59 -6.22 -4.65
CA ILE A 140 6.74 -7.36 -3.74
C ILE A 140 5.35 -7.81 -3.26
N LEU A 141 4.50 -6.89 -2.80
CA LEU A 141 3.14 -7.22 -2.35
C LEU A 141 2.26 -7.75 -3.49
N VAL A 142 2.42 -7.22 -4.72
CA VAL A 142 1.74 -7.72 -5.91
C VAL A 142 2.10 -9.18 -6.17
N ASN A 143 3.40 -9.49 -6.28
CA ASN A 143 3.88 -10.87 -6.48
C ASN A 143 3.38 -11.80 -5.36
N PHE A 144 3.39 -11.31 -4.12
CA PHE A 144 2.89 -12.08 -2.99
C PHE A 144 1.40 -12.42 -3.15
N ILE A 145 0.55 -11.41 -3.38
CA ILE A 145 -0.90 -11.60 -3.53
C ILE A 145 -1.22 -12.51 -4.73
N GLU A 146 -0.54 -12.34 -5.85
CA GLU A 146 -0.70 -13.21 -7.03
C GLU A 146 -0.33 -14.67 -6.70
N GLY A 147 0.78 -14.89 -6.00
CA GLY A 147 1.19 -16.21 -5.53
C GLY A 147 0.15 -16.87 -4.61
N ILE A 148 -0.44 -16.11 -3.68
CA ILE A 148 -1.53 -16.62 -2.81
C ILE A 148 -2.78 -16.99 -3.63
N ILE A 149 -3.16 -16.18 -4.62
CA ILE A 149 -4.30 -16.49 -5.49
C ILE A 149 -4.11 -17.81 -6.24
N VAL A 150 -2.91 -18.07 -6.77
CA VAL A 150 -2.61 -19.34 -7.46
C VAL A 150 -2.77 -20.54 -6.52
N ILE A 151 -2.30 -20.44 -5.26
CA ILE A 151 -2.42 -21.51 -4.27
C ILE A 151 -3.90 -21.77 -3.91
N THR A 152 -4.69 -20.71 -3.77
CA THR A 152 -6.07 -20.75 -3.25
C THR A 152 -7.11 -21.20 -4.25
N GLN A 153 -6.79 -21.24 -5.54
CA GLN A 153 -7.62 -21.90 -6.58
C GLN A 153 -7.93 -23.37 -6.23
N ASN A 154 -7.20 -23.97 -5.29
CA ASN A 154 -7.42 -25.30 -4.72
C ASN A 154 -8.41 -25.35 -3.53
N LYS A 155 -9.29 -24.35 -3.35
CA LYS A 155 -10.40 -24.30 -2.36
C LYS A 155 -9.99 -24.18 -0.88
N PHE A 156 -8.84 -23.56 -0.58
CA PHE A 156 -8.50 -23.21 0.80
C PHE A 156 -9.13 -21.88 1.20
N VAL A 157 -9.62 -21.80 2.45
CA VAL A 157 -9.99 -20.52 3.06
C VAL A 157 -8.70 -19.79 3.42
N VAL A 158 -8.57 -18.55 2.95
CA VAL A 158 -7.47 -17.67 3.36
C VAL A 158 -7.87 -17.00 4.66
N ASP A 159 -7.26 -17.42 5.76
CA ASP A 159 -7.40 -16.76 7.06
C ASP A 159 -6.12 -16.00 7.46
N LYS A 160 -6.18 -15.30 8.59
CA LYS A 160 -5.06 -14.51 9.10
C LYS A 160 -3.84 -15.37 9.45
N GLU A 161 -4.05 -16.57 9.96
CA GLU A 161 -2.95 -17.46 10.36
C GLU A 161 -2.18 -17.95 9.13
N PHE A 162 -2.90 -18.41 8.11
CA PHE A 162 -2.32 -18.78 6.82
C PHE A 162 -1.53 -17.61 6.21
N LEU A 163 -2.09 -16.40 6.19
CA LEU A 163 -1.40 -15.23 5.65
C LEU A 163 -0.17 -14.87 6.47
N ALA A 164 -0.23 -14.92 7.80
CA ALA A 164 0.91 -14.64 8.65
C ALA A 164 2.08 -15.59 8.34
N ILE A 165 1.81 -16.90 8.20
CA ILE A 165 2.83 -17.88 7.83
C ILE A 165 3.44 -17.56 6.46
N ARG A 166 2.60 -17.33 5.44
CA ARG A 166 3.08 -17.04 4.08
C ARG A 166 3.87 -15.76 3.98
N ILE A 167 3.48 -14.74 4.73
CA ILE A 167 4.20 -13.47 4.78
C ILE A 167 5.57 -13.64 5.43
N LEU A 168 5.70 -14.46 6.48
CA LEU A 168 7.00 -14.77 7.08
C LEU A 168 7.91 -15.50 6.08
N GLU A 169 7.38 -16.49 5.35
CA GLU A 169 8.13 -17.18 4.28
C GLU A 169 8.61 -16.20 3.19
N MET A 170 7.77 -15.21 2.82
CA MET A 170 8.15 -14.16 1.87
C MET A 170 9.28 -13.28 2.43
N LEU A 171 9.21 -12.87 3.69
CA LEU A 171 10.27 -12.08 4.34
C LEU A 171 11.60 -12.85 4.38
N ASP A 172 11.56 -14.13 4.76
CA ASP A 172 12.75 -15.00 4.78
C ASP A 172 13.35 -15.12 3.38
N THR A 173 12.51 -15.32 2.36
CA THR A 173 12.95 -15.36 0.96
C THR A 173 13.63 -14.05 0.54
N LEU A 174 13.03 -12.90 0.86
CA LEU A 174 13.62 -11.61 0.52
C LEU A 174 14.97 -11.39 1.20
N TYR A 175 15.11 -11.84 2.45
CA TYR A 175 16.34 -11.78 3.22
C TYR A 175 17.42 -12.69 2.60
N GLU A 176 17.09 -13.94 2.27
CA GLU A 176 18.00 -14.90 1.63
C GLU A 176 18.48 -14.41 0.25
N LEU A 177 17.59 -13.75 -0.50
CA LEU A 177 17.93 -13.15 -1.79
C LEU A 177 18.77 -11.86 -1.66
N GLY A 178 19.04 -11.37 -0.44
CA GLY A 178 19.87 -10.18 -0.22
C GLY A 178 19.17 -8.87 -0.57
N SER A 179 17.84 -8.80 -0.37
CA SER A 179 17.09 -7.55 -0.57
C SER A 179 17.61 -6.42 0.34
N PRO A 180 17.51 -5.15 -0.09
CA PRO A 180 17.89 -4.00 0.73
C PRO A 180 17.25 -4.00 2.12
N GLU A 181 18.03 -3.64 3.14
CA GLU A 181 17.60 -3.59 4.55
C GLU A 181 16.33 -2.73 4.73
N GLU A 182 16.27 -1.57 4.07
CA GLU A 182 15.09 -0.69 4.11
C GLU A 182 13.77 -1.36 3.68
N ILE A 183 13.82 -2.32 2.74
CA ILE A 183 12.63 -3.06 2.29
C ILE A 183 12.22 -4.08 3.35
N ILE A 184 13.20 -4.81 3.89
CA ILE A 184 12.97 -5.84 4.91
C ILE A 184 12.41 -5.18 6.18
N GLU A 185 13.01 -4.09 6.64
CA GLU A 185 12.58 -3.36 7.83
C GLU A 185 11.16 -2.80 7.67
N GLU A 186 10.88 -2.13 6.56
CA GLU A 186 9.56 -1.53 6.32
C GLU A 186 8.46 -2.60 6.26
N LEU A 187 8.65 -3.69 5.50
CA LEU A 187 7.68 -4.78 5.47
C LEU A 187 7.52 -5.42 6.84
N THR A 188 8.63 -5.72 7.53
CA THR A 188 8.60 -6.34 8.87
C THR A 188 7.80 -5.49 9.86
N ASP A 189 8.00 -4.16 9.88
CA ASP A 189 7.26 -3.26 10.76
C ASP A 189 5.75 -3.28 10.44
N LYS A 190 5.37 -3.12 9.16
CA LYS A 190 3.96 -3.09 8.77
C LYS A 190 3.26 -4.43 9.02
N ILE A 191 3.96 -5.56 8.80
CA ILE A 191 3.45 -6.90 9.08
C ILE A 191 3.25 -7.11 10.59
N LYS A 192 4.20 -6.65 11.42
CA LYS A 192 4.05 -6.65 12.88
C LYS A 192 2.79 -5.89 13.31
N MET A 193 2.52 -4.74 12.70
CA MET A 193 1.32 -3.97 12.98
C MET A 193 0.02 -4.71 12.61
N MET A 194 -0.01 -5.41 11.46
CA MET A 194 -1.22 -6.09 10.98
C MET A 194 -1.56 -7.39 11.73
N PHE A 195 -0.56 -8.18 12.09
CA PHE A 195 -0.75 -9.56 12.55
C PHE A 195 -0.38 -9.79 14.02
N PHE A 196 0.46 -8.95 14.61
CA PHE A 196 1.14 -9.26 15.88
C PHE A 196 1.00 -8.21 16.98
N ARG A 197 0.54 -6.99 16.68
CA ARG A 197 0.20 -6.00 17.72
C ARG A 197 -1.21 -6.30 18.24
N GLU A 198 -1.30 -6.68 19.51
CA GLU A 198 -2.57 -6.69 20.24
C GLU A 198 -3.13 -5.26 20.27
N VAL A 199 -4.44 -5.13 19.98
CA VAL A 199 -5.18 -3.86 20.04
C VAL A 199 -5.59 -3.57 21.47
#